data_AF-A0A7J2PUT1-F1
#
_entry.id   AF-A0A7J2PUT1-F1
#
_cell.length_a   1.000
_cell.length_b   1.000
_cell.length_c   1.000
_cell.angle_alpha   90.00
_cell.angle_beta   90.00
_cell.angle_gamma   90.00
#
_symmetry.space_group_name_H-M   'P 1'
#
loop_
_entity.id
_entity.type
_entity.pdbx_description
1 polymer ?
#
loop_
_entity_poly.entity_id
_entity_poly.type
_entity_poly.pdbx_seq_one_letter_code
_entity_poly.pdbx_strand_id
1 'polypeptide(L)' 'MKKTEIVNTKSGKIQGYRENGLDIYKGIPFAEAPIDDLRFCPPVAKKNWEGILEATEYGPSSFQP' A
#
# COMPACT_ATOMS: atom_id res chain seq x y z
N MET A 1 -11.32 -6.67 14.29
CA MET A 1 -11.21 -5.25 13.86
C MET A 1 -12.35 -4.94 12.91
N LYS A 2 -12.98 -3.77 12.99
CA LYS A 2 -14.05 -3.39 12.04
C LYS A 2 -13.40 -2.91 10.75
N LYS A 3 -13.79 -3.42 9.58
CA LYS A 3 -13.29 -2.92 8.29
C LYS A 3 -13.73 -1.47 8.07
N THR A 4 -12.88 -0.66 7.42
CA THR A 4 -13.28 0.67 6.95
C THR A 4 -14.19 0.57 5.73
N GLU A 5 -14.75 1.70 5.31
CA GLU A 5 -15.26 1.84 3.94
C GLU A 5 -14.12 1.62 2.92
N ILE A 6 -14.50 1.28 1.70
CA ILE A 6 -13.55 1.16 0.57
C ILE A 6 -13.18 2.56 0.09
N VAL A 7 -11.88 2.83 -0.02
CA VAL A 7 -11.33 4.12 -0.46
C VAL A 7 -10.68 3.97 -1.83
N ASN A 8 -10.92 4.93 -2.73
CA ASN A 8 -10.26 4.99 -4.03
C ASN A 8 -8.95 5.80 -3.93
N THR A 9 -7.83 5.19 -4.33
CA THR A 9 -6.56 5.89 -4.53
C THR A 9 -6.32 6.12 -6.02
N LYS A 10 -5.23 6.81 -6.38
CA LYS A 10 -4.81 6.97 -7.78
C LYS A 10 -4.51 5.63 -8.47
N SER A 11 -4.07 4.63 -7.71
CA SER A 11 -3.60 3.34 -8.23
C SER A 11 -4.60 2.19 -8.04
N GLY A 12 -5.62 2.36 -7.20
CA GLY A 12 -6.64 1.33 -7.00
C GLY A 12 -7.40 1.47 -5.69
N LYS A 13 -8.31 0.53 -5.44
CA LYS A 13 -9.15 0.52 -4.24
C LYS A 13 -8.41 -0.12 -3.07
N ILE A 14 -8.58 0.45 -1.88
CA ILE A 14 -8.02 -0.08 -0.63
C ILE A 14 -9.12 -0.22 0.43
N GLN A 15 -8.92 -1.14 1.38
CA GLN A 15 -9.74 -1.25 2.57
C GLN A 15 -8.84 -1.50 3.79
N GLY A 16 -8.98 -0.67 4.82
CA GLY A 16 -8.23 -0.79 6.06
C GLY A 16 -9.11 -1.29 7.20
N TYR A 17 -8.72 -0.97 8.42
CA TYR A 17 -9.51 -1.28 9.61
C TYR A 17 -9.63 -0.07 10.54
N ARG A 18 -10.68 -0.09 11.37
CA ARG A 18 -10.94 0.92 12.40
C ARG A 18 -10.57 0.39 13.78
N GLU A 19 -9.82 1.18 14.53
CA GLU A 19 -9.36 0.88 15.88
C GLU A 19 -9.26 2.19 16.69
N ASN A 20 -9.79 2.21 17.91
CA ASN A 20 -9.74 3.37 18.82
C ASN A 20 -10.21 4.70 18.19
N GLY A 21 -11.21 4.64 17.30
CA GLY A 21 -11.74 5.81 16.60
C GLY A 21 -10.92 6.28 15.38
N LEU A 22 -9.85 5.57 15.03
CA LEU A 22 -8.99 5.87 13.88
C LEU A 22 -9.25 4.90 12.73
N ASP A 23 -9.25 5.42 11.50
CA ASP A 23 -9.15 4.62 10.29
C ASP A 23 -7.69 4.40 9.94
N ILE A 24 -7.27 3.14 9.89
CA ILE A 24 -5.88 2.73 9.76
C ILE A 24 -5.71 1.94 8.48
N TYR A 25 -4.76 2.38 7.65
CA TYR A 25 -4.38 1.74 6.39
C TYR A 25 -2.87 1.54 6.38
N LYS A 26 -2.43 0.31 6.15
CA LYS A 26 -1.03 -0.12 6.19
C LYS A 26 -0.67 -0.83 4.88
N GLY A 27 0.61 -0.75 4.51
CA GLY A 27 1.15 -1.50 3.37
C GLY A 27 0.68 -1.04 1.98
N ILE A 28 0.15 0.18 1.84
CA ILE A 28 -0.29 0.70 0.53
C ILE A 28 0.95 0.98 -0.34
N PRO A 29 1.10 0.35 -1.52
CA PRO A 29 2.22 0.62 -2.41
C PRO A 29 2.06 1.99 -3.08
N PHE A 30 3.10 2.83 -3.00
CA PHE A 30 3.13 4.16 -3.61
C PHE A 30 3.99 4.21 -4.89
N ALA A 31 4.85 3.22 -5.10
CA ALA A 31 5.75 3.08 -6.25
C ALA A 31 5.91 1.60 -6.61
N GLU A 32 6.44 1.30 -7.80
CA GLU A 32 6.95 -0.02 -8.13
C GLU A 32 8.15 -0.38 -7.25
N ALA A 33 8.34 -1.68 -7.01
CA ALA A 33 9.44 -2.15 -6.18
C ALA A 33 10.79 -1.81 -6.85
N PRO A 34 11.76 -1.18 -6.14
CA PRO A 34 13.05 -0.77 -6.69
C PRO A 34 14.04 -1.95 -6.75
N ILE A 35 13.64 -3.01 -7.44
CA ILE A 35 14.40 -4.25 -7.64
C ILE A 35 14.88 -4.38 -9.09
N ASP A 36 15.83 -5.27 -9.33
CA ASP A 36 16.38 -5.54 -10.66
C ASP A 36 16.80 -4.26 -11.38
N ASP A 37 16.32 -4.04 -12.60
CA ASP A 37 16.61 -2.87 -13.43
C ASP A 37 16.10 -1.53 -12.83
N LEU A 38 15.24 -1.58 -11.82
CA LEU A 38 14.75 -0.40 -11.11
C LEU A 38 15.63 -0.02 -9.91
N ARG A 39 16.61 -0.86 -9.54
CA ARG A 39 17.55 -0.51 -8.48
C ARG A 39 18.43 0.66 -8.92
N PHE A 40 18.62 1.63 -8.03
CA PHE A 40 19.35 2.88 -8.28
C PHE A 40 18.73 3.82 -9.33
N CYS A 41 17.47 3.58 -9.70
CA CYS A 41 16.69 4.47 -10.56
C CYS A 41 15.72 5.35 -9.72
N PRO A 42 15.22 6.48 -10.27
CA PRO A 42 14.10 7.20 -9.68
C PRO A 42 12.87 6.30 -9.48
N PRO A 43 12.01 6.59 -8.48
CA PRO A 43 10.82 5.78 -8.23
C PRO A 43 9.86 5.83 -9.42
N VAL A 44 9.39 4.66 -9.84
CA VAL A 44 8.36 4.52 -10.88
C VAL A 44 7.01 4.43 -10.20
N ALA A 45 6.02 5.18 -10.69
CA ALA A 45 4.66 5.15 -10.13
C ALA A 45 4.07 3.73 -10.19
N LYS A 46 3.36 3.33 -9.12
CA LYS A 46 2.76 2.01 -9.04
C LYS A 46 1.69 1.82 -10.12
N LYS A 47 1.79 0.74 -10.89
CA LYS A 47 0.75 0.31 -11.83
C LYS A 47 -0.55 0.08 -11.09
N ASN A 48 -1.65 0.42 -11.76
CA ASN A 48 -2.96 0.22 -11.17
C ASN A 48 -3.21 -1.27 -10.90
N TRP A 49 -3.88 -1.57 -9.81
CA TRP A 49 -4.35 -2.92 -9.49
C TRP A 49 -5.87 -3.01 -9.62
N GLU A 50 -6.34 -4.22 -9.93
CA GLU A 50 -7.76 -4.55 -9.91
C GLU A 50 -8.18 -5.06 -8.53
N GLY A 51 -9.49 -5.01 -8.25
CA GLY A 51 -10.02 -5.42 -6.96
C GLY A 51 -9.72 -4.44 -5.82
N ILE A 52 -9.75 -4.95 -4.60
CA ILE A 52 -9.54 -4.18 -3.36
C ILE A 52 -8.28 -4.74 -2.68
N LEU A 53 -7.34 -3.85 -2.37
CA LEU A 53 -6.18 -4.19 -1.56
C LEU A 53 -6.54 -4.08 -0.08
N GLU A 54 -6.41 -5.19 0.67
CA GLU A 54 -6.55 -5.20 2.12
C GLU A 54 -5.31 -4.54 2.76
N ALA A 55 -5.46 -3.28 3.16
CA ALA A 55 -4.42 -2.44 3.74
C ALA A 55 -4.39 -2.59 5.27
N THR A 56 -4.32 -3.83 5.77
CA THR A 56 -4.41 -4.14 7.20
C THR A 56 -3.06 -4.45 7.84
N GLU A 57 -2.06 -4.77 7.01
CA GLU A 57 -0.73 -5.21 7.45
C GLU A 57 0.37 -4.30 6.89
N TYR A 58 1.49 -4.20 7.60
CA TYR A 58 2.64 -3.46 7.08
C TYR A 58 3.29 -4.22 5.92
N GLY A 59 3.72 -3.47 4.91
CA GLY A 59 4.61 -4.00 3.88
C GLY A 59 6.04 -4.22 4.40
N PRO A 60 6.92 -4.78 3.56
CA PRO A 60 8.32 -4.96 3.92
C PRO A 60 9.01 -3.61 4.15
N SER A 61 9.91 -3.56 5.13
CA SER A 61 10.85 -2.44 5.30
C SER A 61 12.02 -2.56 4.32
N SER A 62 12.68 -1.44 4.04
CA SER A 62 13.96 -1.48 3.33
C SER A 62 15.00 -2.28 4.12
N PHE A 63 15.97 -2.82 3.41
CA PHE A 63 17.10 -3.51 4.02
C PHE A 63 17.84 -2.58 4.98
N GLN A 64 18.11 -3.10 6.18
CA GLN A 64 18.91 -2.46 7.21
C GLN A 64 19.68 -3.56 7.97
N PRO A 65 20.90 -3.28 8.48
CA PRO A 65 21.65 -4.20 9.33
C PRO A 65 20.94 -4.57 10.63
#